data_AF-A0A5E4HTL1-F1
#
_entry.id   AF-A0A5E4HTL1-F1
#
_cell.length_a   1.000
_cell.length_b   1.000
_cell.length_c   1.000
_cell.angle_alpha   90.00
_cell.angle_beta   90.00
_cell.angle_gamma   90.00
#
_symmetry.space_group_name_H-M   'P 1'
#
loop_
_entity.id
_entity.type
_entity.pdbx_description
1 polymer ?
#
loop_
_entity_poly.entity_id
_entity_poly.type
_entity_poly.pdbx_seq_one_letter_code
_entity_poly.pdbx_strand_id
1 'polypeptide(L)'
;MYLHSNPARAADPHALPNAEVFYVDERTAKLSRERPDLSDELNEPGWYYWPCFPGCLPDGPANGPYASERQAIEACQLDDSDSIE
;
A
#
# COMPACT_ATOMS: atom_id res chain seq x y z
N MET A 1 -1.23 6.78 4.35
CA MET A 1 -2.37 6.53 5.25
C MET A 1 -2.29 5.10 5.73
N TYR A 2 -2.34 4.85 7.04
CA TYR A 2 -2.38 3.48 7.56
C TYR A 2 -3.81 2.95 7.68
N LEU A 3 -4.03 1.68 7.34
CA LEU A 3 -5.32 1.00 7.48
C LEU A 3 -5.15 -0.48 7.86
N HIS A 4 -6.24 -1.08 8.36
CA HIS A 4 -6.32 -2.54 8.56
C HIS A 4 -6.75 -3.21 7.25
N SER A 5 -5.92 -4.11 6.72
CA SER A 5 -6.24 -4.88 5.52
C SER A 5 -7.53 -5.69 5.72
N ASN A 6 -7.74 -6.25 6.90
CA ASN A 6 -9.05 -6.73 7.35
C ASN A 6 -9.79 -5.66 8.16
N PRO A 7 -10.89 -5.07 7.65
CA PRO A 7 -11.66 -4.04 8.36
C PRO A 7 -12.21 -4.50 9.71
N ALA A 8 -12.47 -5.80 9.90
CA ALA A 8 -12.96 -6.34 11.17
C ALA A 8 -11.95 -6.15 12.31
N ARG A 9 -10.64 -6.07 11.99
CA ARG A 9 -9.59 -5.83 12.98
C ARG A 9 -9.60 -4.41 13.55
N ALA A 10 -10.27 -3.46 12.91
CA ALA A 10 -10.40 -2.10 13.43
C ALA A 10 -11.16 -2.03 14.77
N ALA A 11 -11.94 -3.07 15.10
CA ALA A 11 -12.65 -3.17 16.38
C ALA A 11 -11.79 -3.73 17.54
N ASP A 12 -10.64 -4.32 17.24
CA ASP A 12 -9.73 -4.87 18.25
C ASP A 12 -8.76 -3.77 18.75
N PRO A 13 -8.81 -3.37 20.04
CA PRO A 13 -7.95 -2.31 20.57
C PRO A 13 -6.46 -2.66 20.58
N HIS A 14 -6.09 -3.92 20.34
CA HIS A 14 -4.71 -4.38 20.27
C HIS A 14 -4.23 -4.63 18.83
N ALA A 15 -5.12 -4.54 17.84
CA ALA A 15 -4.76 -4.71 16.44
C ALA A 15 -4.20 -3.41 15.85
N LEU A 16 -2.93 -3.45 15.45
CA LEU A 16 -2.34 -2.38 14.66
C LEU A 16 -2.85 -2.42 13.21
N PRO A 17 -2.97 -1.26 12.55
CA PRO A 17 -3.01 -1.19 11.10
C PRO A 17 -1.83 -1.96 10.51
N ASN A 18 -2.02 -2.61 9.38
CA ASN A 18 -1.03 -3.50 8.77
C ASN A 18 -0.85 -3.25 7.27
N ALA A 19 -1.41 -2.15 6.76
CA ALA A 19 -1.18 -1.68 5.41
C ALA A 19 -1.03 -0.16 5.38
N GLU A 20 -0.27 0.34 4.42
CA GLU A 20 -0.17 1.77 4.13
C GLU A 20 -0.57 2.03 2.69
N VAL A 21 -1.54 2.94 2.50
CA VAL A 21 -1.96 3.49 1.21
C VAL A 21 -1.32 4.84 1.01
N PHE A 22 -0.71 5.08 -0.15
CA PHE A 22 -0.01 6.31 -0.46
C PHE A 22 -0.15 6.70 -1.92
N TYR A 23 0.10 7.97 -2.22
CA TYR A 23 0.08 8.49 -3.58
C TYR A 23 1.51 8.74 -4.06
N VAL A 24 1.81 8.25 -5.26
CA VAL A 24 3.04 8.56 -6.00
C VAL A 24 2.72 9.64 -7.01
N ASP A 25 3.40 10.78 -6.86
CA ASP A 25 3.30 11.89 -7.82
C ASP A 25 4.23 11.68 -9.02
N GLU A 26 4.04 12.49 -10.08
CA GLU A 26 4.85 12.42 -11.29
C GLU A 26 6.35 12.59 -11.01
N ARG A 27 6.70 13.39 -9.99
CA ARG A 27 8.09 13.62 -9.61
C ARG A 27 8.72 12.37 -9.03
N THR A 28 8.03 11.70 -8.11
CA THR A 28 8.47 10.45 -7.49
C THR A 28 8.54 9.36 -8.54
N ALA A 29 7.51 9.23 -9.39
CA ALA A 29 7.50 8.28 -10.49
C ALA A 29 8.64 8.49 -11.48
N LYS A 30 8.96 9.75 -11.80
CA LYS A 30 10.12 10.08 -12.63
C LYS A 30 11.44 9.73 -11.95
N LEU A 31 11.58 10.03 -10.67
CA LEU A 31 12.79 9.72 -9.92
C LEU A 31 13.02 8.20 -9.88
N SER A 32 11.99 7.41 -9.62
CA SER A 32 12.06 5.94 -9.66
C SER A 32 12.55 5.41 -11.00
N ARG A 33 12.02 5.93 -12.12
CA ARG A 33 12.44 5.57 -13.48
C ARG A 33 13.91 5.92 -13.76
N GLU A 34 14.37 7.07 -13.27
CA GLU A 34 15.75 7.55 -13.47
C GLU A 34 16.75 6.91 -12.49
N ARG A 35 16.27 6.41 -11.35
CA ARG A 35 17.04 5.84 -10.24
C ARG A 35 16.39 4.54 -9.76
N PRO A 36 16.44 3.47 -10.57
CA PRO A 36 15.85 2.18 -10.22
C PRO A 36 16.50 1.55 -8.98
N ASP A 37 17.69 2.01 -8.58
CA ASP A 37 18.37 1.62 -7.33
C ASP A 37 17.64 2.07 -6.05
N LEU A 38 16.72 3.03 -6.15
CA LEU A 38 15.96 3.57 -5.02
C LEU A 38 14.58 2.93 -4.87
N SER A 39 13.89 2.66 -5.98
CA SER A 39 12.58 1.98 -6.01
C SER A 39 12.16 1.74 -7.46
N ASP A 40 12.17 0.48 -7.92
CA ASP A 40 11.75 0.11 -9.29
C ASP A 40 10.23 -0.14 -9.40
N GLU A 41 9.51 -0.08 -8.29
CA GLU A 41 8.10 -0.46 -8.22
C GLU A 41 7.15 0.75 -8.30
N LEU A 42 7.68 1.96 -8.15
CA LEU A 42 6.93 3.21 -8.10
C LEU A 42 7.11 4.04 -9.37
N ASN A 43 7.19 3.41 -10.53
CA ASN A 43 7.54 4.05 -11.81
C ASN A 43 6.41 4.84 -12.48
N GLU A 44 5.17 4.72 -11.98
CA GLU A 44 3.98 5.37 -12.52
C GLU A 44 3.28 6.22 -11.45
N PRO A 45 2.72 7.39 -11.80
CA PRO A 45 1.94 8.18 -10.86
C PRO A 45 0.60 7.50 -10.56
N GLY A 46 0.19 7.48 -9.30
CA GLY A 46 -1.04 6.81 -8.90
C GLY A 46 -1.11 6.49 -7.42
N TRP A 47 -2.17 5.81 -7.03
CA TRP A 47 -2.35 5.31 -5.67
C TRP A 47 -1.78 3.91 -5.54
N TYR A 48 -1.09 3.65 -4.44
CA TYR A 48 -0.47 2.37 -4.15
C TYR A 48 -0.82 1.94 -2.73
N TYR A 49 -0.64 0.66 -2.44
CA TYR A 49 -0.52 0.18 -1.06
C TYR A 49 0.61 -0.84 -0.91
N TRP A 50 1.13 -0.96 0.30
CA TRP A 50 1.93 -2.11 0.72
C TRP A 50 1.49 -2.61 2.10
N PRO A 51 1.71 -3.90 2.41
CA PRO A 51 1.64 -4.38 3.80
C PRO A 51 2.75 -3.70 4.63
N CYS A 52 2.39 -3.09 5.76
CA CYS A 52 3.35 -2.45 6.66
C CYS A 52 2.68 -2.10 7.99
N PHE A 53 3.34 -2.39 9.12
CA PHE A 53 2.96 -1.82 10.41
C PHE A 53 3.40 -0.35 10.51
N PRO A 54 2.71 0.51 11.28
CA PRO A 54 3.08 1.90 11.43
C PRO A 54 4.54 2.08 11.89
N GLY A 55 5.33 2.81 11.10
CA GLY A 55 6.75 3.07 11.39
C GLY A 55 7.71 1.92 11.06
N CYS A 56 7.22 0.80 10.51
CA CYS A 56 8.07 -0.26 9.97
C CYS A 56 8.48 0.02 8.52
N LEU A 57 9.39 -0.80 8.01
CA LEU A 57 9.66 -0.87 6.58
C LEU A 57 8.53 -1.64 5.88
N PRO A 58 8.30 -1.40 4.57
CA PRO A 58 7.35 -2.17 3.76
C PRO A 58 7.64 -3.66 3.85
N ASP A 59 6.59 -4.46 4.00
CA ASP A 59 6.64 -5.92 4.00
C ASP A 59 6.18 -6.43 2.63
N GLY A 60 7.08 -6.29 1.65
CA GLY A 60 6.85 -6.68 0.26
C GLY A 60 6.72 -5.50 -0.71
N PRO A 61 6.38 -5.79 -1.98
CA PRO A 61 6.34 -4.79 -3.03
C PRO A 61 5.13 -3.86 -2.93
N ALA A 62 5.22 -2.69 -3.56
CA ALA A 62 4.07 -1.81 -3.72
C ALA A 62 3.07 -2.38 -4.75
N ASN A 63 1.79 -2.39 -4.38
CA ASN A 63 0.68 -2.81 -5.23
C ASN A 63 -0.01 -1.57 -5.82
N GLY A 64 -0.14 -1.52 -7.15
CA GLY A 64 -0.67 -0.37 -7.89
C GLY A 64 0.02 -0.22 -9.25
N PRO A 65 -0.15 0.93 -9.94
CA PRO A 65 -0.93 2.10 -9.53
C PRO A 65 -2.45 1.88 -9.69
N TYR A 66 -3.22 2.45 -8.76
CA TYR A 66 -4.67 2.59 -8.83
C TYR A 66 -5.05 4.04 -9.16
N ALA A 67 -6.18 4.23 -9.84
CA ALA A 67 -6.61 5.56 -10.27
C ALA A 67 -7.15 6.43 -9.11
N SER A 68 -7.47 5.82 -7.96
CA SER A 68 -7.98 6.53 -6.78
C SER A 68 -7.58 5.84 -5.48
N GLU A 69 -7.52 6.63 -4.39
CA GLU A 69 -7.26 6.13 -3.04
C GLU A 69 -8.23 5.00 -2.66
N ARG A 70 -9.52 5.18 -2.96
CA ARG A 70 -10.56 4.17 -2.70
C ARG A 70 -10.27 2.83 -3.39
N GLN A 71 -9.79 2.85 -4.64
CA GLN A 71 -9.44 1.61 -5.35
C GLN A 71 -8.24 0.91 -4.70
N ALA A 72 -7.24 1.65 -4.23
CA ALA A 72 -6.11 1.07 -3.50
C ALA A 72 -6.55 0.45 -2.17
N ILE A 73 -7.47 1.11 -1.45
CA ILE A 73 -8.06 0.58 -0.21
C ILE A 73 -8.85 -0.71 -0.49
N GLU A 74 -9.72 -0.71 -1.50
CA GLU A 74 -10.53 -1.87 -1.88
C GLU A 74 -9.65 -3.06 -2.29
N ALA A 75 -8.60 -2.82 -3.08
CA ALA A 75 -7.65 -3.87 -3.46
C ALA A 75 -6.89 -4.44 -2.26
N CYS A 76 -6.39 -3.57 -1.37
CA CYS A 76 -5.72 -3.99 -0.14
C CYS A 76 -6.60 -4.88 0.75
N GLN A 77 -7.90 -4.59 0.82
CA GLN A 77 -8.84 -5.37 1.63
C GLN A 77 -9.26 -6.68 0.97
N LEU A 78 -9.26 -6.75 -0.36
CA LEU A 78 -9.54 -7.98 -1.11
C LEU A 78 -8.38 -8.97 -1.01
N ASP A 79 -7.13 -8.50 -1.08
CA ASP A 79 -5.94 -9.36 -0.95
C ASP A 79 -5.90 -10.15 0.37
N ASP A 80 -6.34 -9.52 1.47
CA ASP A 80 -6.40 -10.17 2.79
C ASP A 80 -7.54 -11.20 2.87
N SER A 81 -8.60 -11.02 2.08
CA SER A 81 -9.79 -11.87 2.11
C SER A 81 -9.56 -13.26 1.49
N ASP A 82 -8.56 -13.40 0.62
CA ASP A 82 -8.14 -14.68 0.04
C ASP A 82 -7.21 -15.50 0.96
N SER A 83 -6.84 -14.97 2.14
CA SER A 83 -5.96 -15.65 3.11
C SER A 83 -6.71 -16.49 4.17
N ILE A 84 -8.02 -16.71 4.01
CA ILE A 84 -8.82 -17.56 4.90
C ILE A 84 -8.94 -18.97 4.30
N GLU A 85 -7.98 -19.84 4.60
CA GLU A 85 -8.13 -21.31 4.50
C GLU A 85 -8.63 -21.93 5.82
#